data_AF-A0A2H9RQD8-F1
#
_entry.id   AF-A0A2H9RQD8-F1
#
_cell.length_a   1.000
_cell.length_b   1.000
_cell.length_c   1.000
_cell.angle_alpha   90.00
_cell.angle_beta   90.00
_cell.angle_gamma   90.00
#
_symmetry.space_group_name_H-M   'P 1'
#
loop_
_entity.id
_entity.type
_entity.pdbx_description
1 polymer ?
#
loop_
_entity_poly.entity_id
_entity_poly.type
_entity_poly.pdbx_seq_one_letter_code
_entity_poly.pdbx_strand_id
1 'polypeptide(L)'
;MRSKSLTLTIILAISITSLLPQIHAESSVSIIMEQTTYTYCEKLFYIIEVSEVTGEPAIIHIRDETGKGSSAIPIQITSLQNPIPSLVAFQADIFPLGKYFIDVEYSGVSDTAEFELIESDSICIPELIKPIMANWISGKISDWFLIDAFQKYVDDQLIHVPFEIDANNVYDVDIPEWVKNIGYWWIEGAISDDNFSKAMNYLLDKNIIGFPAPTENEI
;
A
#
# COMPACT_ATOMS: atom_id res chain seq x y z
N MET A 1 44.72 -4.96 -93.27
CA MET A 1 43.31 -5.28 -93.00
C MET A 1 43.09 -5.15 -91.48
N ARG A 2 42.21 -4.24 -91.07
CA ARG A 2 42.05 -3.74 -89.68
C ARG A 2 41.65 -4.85 -88.70
N SER A 3 42.47 -5.11 -87.69
CA SER A 3 42.09 -5.86 -86.48
C SER A 3 41.29 -4.92 -85.56
N LYS A 4 40.01 -5.24 -85.31
CA LYS A 4 39.19 -4.56 -84.31
C LYS A 4 39.41 -5.27 -82.96
N SER A 5 40.06 -4.59 -82.02
CA SER A 5 40.12 -5.03 -80.62
C SER A 5 38.78 -4.72 -79.95
N LEU A 6 38.11 -5.76 -79.44
CA LEU A 6 36.86 -5.68 -78.69
C LEU A 6 37.21 -5.77 -77.20
N THR A 7 37.16 -4.66 -76.48
CA THR A 7 37.39 -4.64 -75.02
C THR A 7 36.07 -4.88 -74.29
N LEU A 8 36.00 -5.96 -73.52
CA LEU A 8 34.88 -6.33 -72.65
C LEU A 8 35.12 -5.73 -71.26
N THR A 9 34.34 -4.73 -70.86
CA THR A 9 34.37 -4.14 -69.51
C THR A 9 33.51 -4.97 -68.56
N ILE A 10 34.14 -5.63 -67.60
CA ILE A 10 33.48 -6.33 -66.50
C ILE A 10 33.21 -5.29 -65.40
N ILE A 11 31.93 -5.01 -65.11
CA ILE A 11 31.51 -4.18 -63.98
C ILE A 11 31.43 -5.08 -62.76
N LEU A 12 32.37 -4.93 -61.83
CA LEU A 12 32.37 -5.60 -60.54
C LEU A 12 31.48 -4.80 -59.57
N ALA A 13 30.26 -5.30 -59.31
CA ALA A 13 29.38 -4.73 -58.30
C ALA A 13 29.89 -5.12 -56.90
N ILE A 14 30.53 -4.18 -56.21
CA ILE A 14 30.94 -4.33 -54.81
C ILE A 14 29.70 -4.11 -53.95
N SER A 15 29.05 -5.19 -53.53
CA SER A 15 28.00 -5.16 -52.51
C SER A 15 28.63 -4.81 -51.16
N ILE A 16 28.56 -3.54 -50.79
CA ILE A 16 28.90 -3.08 -49.45
C ILE A 16 27.73 -3.48 -48.55
N THR A 17 27.81 -4.68 -47.97
CA THR A 17 26.96 -5.03 -46.82
C THR A 17 27.48 -4.22 -45.64
N SER A 18 26.84 -3.09 -45.36
CA SER A 18 27.00 -2.36 -44.11
C SER A 18 26.62 -3.28 -42.96
N LEU A 19 27.61 -3.87 -42.29
CA LEU A 19 27.43 -4.44 -40.95
C LEU A 19 27.16 -3.28 -40.00
N LEU A 20 25.89 -2.97 -39.80
CA LEU A 20 25.49 -2.18 -38.64
C LEU A 20 25.70 -3.05 -37.40
N PRO A 21 26.40 -2.57 -36.35
CA PRO A 21 26.42 -3.27 -35.08
C PRO A 21 24.98 -3.37 -34.58
N GLN A 22 24.53 -4.58 -34.27
CA GLN A 22 23.25 -4.77 -33.59
C GLN A 22 23.39 -4.24 -32.17
N ILE A 23 22.83 -3.06 -31.91
CA ILE A 23 22.65 -2.54 -30.56
C ILE A 23 21.46 -3.30 -29.98
N HIS A 24 21.73 -4.38 -29.26
CA HIS A 24 20.72 -5.01 -28.40
C HIS A 24 20.65 -4.17 -27.12
N ALA A 25 19.44 -3.71 -26.76
CA ALA A 25 19.23 -3.04 -25.48
C ALA A 25 19.47 -4.07 -24.36
N GLU A 26 20.38 -3.77 -23.43
CA GLU A 26 20.64 -4.62 -22.28
C GLU A 26 19.43 -4.57 -21.35
N SER A 27 19.01 -5.73 -20.84
CA SER A 27 17.86 -5.81 -19.93
C SER A 27 18.15 -5.05 -18.65
N SER A 28 17.21 -4.23 -18.18
CA SER A 28 17.38 -3.43 -16.96
C SER A 28 16.11 -3.44 -16.11
N VAL A 29 16.32 -3.34 -14.79
CA VAL A 29 15.28 -3.07 -13.79
C VAL A 29 15.74 -1.91 -12.92
N SER A 30 14.83 -1.04 -12.53
CA SER A 30 15.08 0.05 -11.60
C SER A 30 13.90 0.31 -10.68
N ILE A 31 14.18 0.83 -9.49
CA ILE A 31 13.18 1.23 -8.51
C ILE A 31 13.10 2.75 -8.48
N ILE A 32 11.91 3.29 -8.76
CA ILE A 32 11.64 4.73 -8.71
C ILE A 32 10.79 5.04 -7.49
N MET A 33 11.22 5.99 -6.67
CA MET A 33 10.52 6.42 -5.46
C MET A 33 10.25 7.92 -5.52
N GLU A 34 9.05 8.36 -5.12
CA GLU A 34 8.70 9.77 -5.01
C GLU A 34 9.25 10.40 -3.71
N GLN A 35 9.38 9.58 -2.66
CA GLN A 35 9.98 9.96 -1.37
C GLN A 35 10.81 8.80 -0.80
N THR A 36 11.85 9.12 -0.04
CA THR A 36 12.76 8.17 0.63
C THR A 36 12.70 8.25 2.15
N THR A 37 11.89 9.15 2.70
CA THR A 37 11.64 9.27 4.14
C THR A 37 10.16 9.02 4.37
N TYR A 38 9.85 8.16 5.31
CA TYR A 38 8.49 7.82 5.70
C TYR A 38 8.31 7.99 7.21
N THR A 39 7.09 8.28 7.61
CA THR A 39 6.65 8.25 9.00
C THR A 39 5.66 7.12 9.23
N TYR A 40 5.33 6.83 10.49
CA TYR A 40 4.18 5.99 10.79
C TYR A 40 2.91 6.51 10.10
N CYS A 41 2.00 5.58 9.82
CA CYS A 41 0.73 5.80 9.11
C CYS A 41 0.84 6.03 7.59
N GLU A 42 2.04 6.23 7.06
CA GLU A 42 2.27 6.27 5.62
C GLU A 42 2.39 4.86 5.03
N LYS A 43 2.07 4.74 3.74
CA LYS A 43 2.22 3.50 2.97
C LYS A 43 3.42 3.63 2.05
N LEU A 44 4.23 2.58 2.01
CA LEU A 44 5.30 2.49 1.02
C LEU A 44 4.71 2.50 -0.40
N PHE A 45 5.30 3.32 -1.27
CA PHE A 45 4.96 3.36 -2.69
C PHE A 45 6.23 3.52 -3.52
N TYR A 46 6.37 2.69 -4.56
CA TYR A 46 7.46 2.75 -5.52
C TYR A 46 7.00 2.20 -6.86
N ILE A 47 7.73 2.51 -7.91
CA ILE A 47 7.48 2.01 -9.26
C ILE A 47 8.64 1.11 -9.64
N ILE A 48 8.34 -0.09 -10.12
CA ILE A 48 9.34 -0.93 -10.81
C ILE A 48 9.31 -0.55 -12.28
N GLU A 49 10.42 0.01 -12.76
CA GLU A 49 10.64 0.29 -14.18
C GLU A 49 11.52 -0.80 -14.80
N VAL A 50 11.12 -1.33 -15.95
CA VAL A 50 11.84 -2.37 -16.69
C VAL A 50 12.04 -1.95 -18.14
N SER A 51 13.13 -2.40 -18.77
CA SER A 51 13.37 -2.18 -20.20
C SER A 51 12.44 -2.99 -21.10
N GLU A 52 11.95 -4.14 -20.62
CA GLU A 52 11.11 -5.07 -21.37
C GLU A 52 10.21 -5.94 -20.46
N VAL A 53 9.06 -6.36 -21.01
CA VAL A 53 8.14 -7.28 -20.33
C VAL A 53 8.40 -8.70 -20.81
N THR A 54 8.85 -9.58 -19.91
CA THR A 54 9.23 -10.97 -20.22
C THR A 54 8.13 -11.97 -19.88
N GLY A 55 7.16 -11.56 -19.05
CA GLY A 55 6.05 -12.40 -18.57
C GLY A 55 6.36 -13.17 -17.28
N GLU A 56 7.60 -13.13 -16.81
CA GLU A 56 8.00 -13.65 -15.50
C GLU A 56 7.67 -12.62 -14.39
N PRO A 57 7.43 -13.06 -13.14
CA PRO A 57 7.30 -12.13 -12.02
C PRO A 57 8.65 -11.53 -11.64
N ALA A 58 8.65 -10.26 -11.20
CA ALA A 58 9.74 -9.72 -10.40
C ALA A 58 9.65 -10.28 -8.98
N ILE A 59 10.80 -10.56 -8.38
CA ILE A 59 10.92 -11.03 -7.00
C ILE A 59 11.42 -9.88 -6.14
N ILE A 60 10.63 -9.52 -5.12
CA ILE A 60 10.93 -8.40 -4.23
C ILE A 60 11.27 -8.91 -2.84
N HIS A 61 12.28 -8.31 -2.22
CA HIS A 61 12.55 -8.42 -0.79
C HIS A 61 12.61 -7.03 -0.17
N ILE A 62 11.91 -6.85 0.95
CA ILE A 62 12.04 -5.63 1.77
C ILE A 62 12.73 -6.03 3.06
N ARG A 63 13.87 -5.41 3.37
CA ARG A 63 14.69 -5.75 4.54
C ARG A 63 15.16 -4.51 5.29
N ASP A 64 15.39 -4.67 6.59
CA ASP A 64 16.04 -3.67 7.41
C ASP A 64 17.58 -3.68 7.22
N GLU A 65 18.27 -2.77 7.91
CA GLU A 65 19.73 -2.68 7.90
C GLU A 65 20.47 -3.92 8.40
N THR A 66 19.79 -4.78 9.19
CA THR A 66 20.36 -6.05 9.69
C THR A 66 20.19 -7.19 8.68
N GLY A 67 19.46 -6.94 7.59
CA GLY A 67 19.10 -7.93 6.58
C GLY A 67 17.87 -8.77 6.94
N LYS A 68 17.22 -8.51 8.08
CA LYS A 68 15.93 -9.13 8.41
C LYS A 68 14.85 -8.49 7.56
N GLY A 69 14.04 -9.30 6.90
CA GLY A 69 13.08 -8.78 5.94
C GLY A 69 11.92 -9.72 5.64
N SER A 70 11.17 -9.35 4.62
CA SER A 70 10.08 -10.14 4.07
C SER A 70 10.58 -11.47 3.51
N SER A 71 9.65 -12.41 3.33
CA SER A 71 9.84 -13.48 2.35
C SER A 71 9.83 -12.90 0.92
N ALA A 72 10.16 -13.71 -0.07
CA ALA A 72 10.05 -13.34 -1.48
C ALA A 72 8.61 -12.93 -1.83
N ILE A 73 8.44 -11.74 -2.39
CA ILE A 73 7.16 -11.20 -2.84
C ILE A 73 7.15 -11.21 -4.37
N PRO A 74 6.48 -12.17 -5.02
CA PRO A 74 6.38 -12.20 -6.47
C PRO A 74 5.36 -11.18 -6.97
N ILE A 75 5.79 -10.27 -7.85
CA ILE A 75 4.94 -9.26 -8.49
C ILE A 75 4.94 -9.46 -9.99
N GLN A 76 3.75 -9.55 -10.58
CA GLN A 76 3.64 -9.68 -12.03
C GLN A 76 3.94 -8.37 -12.74
N ILE A 77 4.93 -8.41 -13.64
CA ILE A 77 5.31 -7.29 -14.49
C ILE A 77 4.46 -7.34 -15.76
N THR A 78 3.61 -6.32 -15.93
CA THR A 78 2.64 -6.27 -17.04
C THR A 78 2.87 -5.10 -17.99
N SER A 79 3.73 -4.16 -17.57
CA SER A 79 4.08 -2.97 -18.34
C SER A 79 5.51 -2.54 -18.04
N LEU A 80 6.01 -1.49 -18.72
CA LEU A 80 7.35 -0.97 -18.46
C LEU A 80 7.46 -0.24 -17.13
N GLN A 81 6.36 0.26 -16.57
CA GLN A 81 6.31 0.92 -15.26
C GLN A 81 5.17 0.33 -14.44
N ASN A 82 5.51 -0.31 -13.32
CA ASN A 82 4.56 -1.04 -12.51
C ASN A 82 4.51 -0.38 -11.13
N PRO A 83 3.46 0.43 -10.84
CA PRO A 83 3.28 1.04 -9.53
C PRO A 83 2.95 -0.02 -8.49
N ILE A 84 3.70 -0.01 -7.39
CA ILE A 84 3.59 -0.98 -6.30
C ILE A 84 3.16 -0.25 -5.02
N PRO A 85 1.84 -0.12 -4.76
CA PRO A 85 1.34 0.39 -3.50
C PRO A 85 1.39 -0.70 -2.42
N SER A 86 1.91 -0.37 -1.23
CA SER A 86 1.77 -1.23 -0.07
C SER A 86 0.31 -1.35 0.36
N LEU A 87 -0.09 -2.56 0.76
CA LEU A 87 -1.42 -2.80 1.34
C LEU A 87 -1.51 -2.26 2.76
N VAL A 88 -0.39 -2.23 3.48
CA VAL A 88 -0.29 -1.86 4.90
C VAL A 88 0.52 -0.58 5.07
N ALA A 89 0.12 0.24 6.03
CA ALA A 89 0.89 1.39 6.48
C ALA A 89 1.99 0.97 7.46
N PHE A 90 3.00 1.82 7.64
CA PHE A 90 3.98 1.66 8.69
C PHE A 90 3.34 1.88 10.06
N GLN A 91 3.56 0.94 10.99
CA GLN A 91 3.08 0.98 12.37
C GLN A 91 4.19 0.60 13.32
N ALA A 92 4.27 1.26 14.48
CA ALA A 92 5.40 1.15 15.40
C ALA A 92 5.57 -0.25 16.03
N ASP A 93 4.48 -0.97 16.18
CA ASP A 93 4.46 -2.33 16.71
C ASP A 93 4.98 -3.38 15.71
N ILE A 94 4.93 -3.08 14.40
CA ILE A 94 5.34 -3.98 13.32
C ILE A 94 6.69 -3.57 12.72
N PHE A 95 6.92 -2.26 12.55
CA PHE A 95 8.04 -1.68 11.82
C PHE A 95 8.88 -0.78 12.73
N PRO A 96 10.05 -1.27 13.20
CA PRO A 96 11.02 -0.44 13.91
C PRO A 96 11.47 0.75 13.06
N LEU A 97 11.83 1.85 13.71
CA LEU A 97 12.46 2.98 13.04
C LEU A 97 13.83 2.58 12.47
N GLY A 98 14.24 3.25 11.40
CA GLY A 98 15.55 3.08 10.79
C GLY A 98 15.51 2.88 9.28
N LYS A 99 16.62 2.39 8.74
CA LYS A 99 16.82 2.23 7.29
C LYS A 99 16.31 0.89 6.79
N TYR A 100 15.68 0.96 5.64
CA TYR A 100 15.13 -0.18 4.90
C TYR A 100 15.62 -0.16 3.46
N PHE A 101 15.62 -1.35 2.86
CA PHE A 101 16.03 -1.58 1.49
C PHE A 101 14.95 -2.37 0.76
N ILE A 102 14.70 -1.99 -0.48
CA ILE A 102 13.86 -2.71 -1.43
C ILE A 102 14.80 -3.31 -2.45
N ASP A 103 14.94 -4.63 -2.44
CA ASP A 103 15.70 -5.36 -3.46
C ASP A 103 14.70 -5.94 -4.47
N VAL A 104 14.92 -5.66 -5.75
CA VAL A 104 14.12 -6.21 -6.85
C VAL A 104 15.03 -7.06 -7.73
N GLU A 105 14.60 -8.26 -8.05
CA GLU A 105 15.20 -9.11 -9.08
C GLU A 105 14.16 -9.38 -10.18
N TYR A 106 14.57 -9.21 -11.43
CA TYR A 106 13.71 -9.47 -12.58
C TYR A 106 14.56 -9.91 -13.78
N SER A 107 14.22 -11.05 -14.38
CA SER A 107 14.96 -11.61 -15.52
C SER A 107 16.49 -11.70 -15.33
N GLY A 108 16.95 -11.96 -14.10
CA GLY A 108 18.35 -12.15 -13.75
C GLY A 108 19.16 -10.86 -13.54
N VAL A 109 18.52 -9.70 -13.65
CA VAL A 109 19.08 -8.41 -13.24
C VAL A 109 18.43 -7.95 -11.94
N SER A 110 19.14 -7.13 -11.17
CA SER A 110 18.69 -6.66 -9.88
C SER A 110 18.95 -5.18 -9.67
N ASP A 111 18.13 -4.56 -8.84
CA ASP A 111 18.31 -3.20 -8.35
C ASP A 111 17.93 -3.12 -6.86
N THR A 112 18.50 -2.14 -6.16
CA THR A 112 18.22 -1.88 -4.75
C THR A 112 17.97 -0.40 -4.52
N ALA A 113 16.85 -0.07 -3.89
CA ALA A 113 16.55 1.27 -3.39
C ALA A 113 16.52 1.29 -1.86
N GLU A 114 16.76 2.46 -1.26
CA GLU A 114 16.72 2.66 0.19
C GLU A 114 15.68 3.71 0.60
N PHE A 115 15.08 3.49 1.77
CA PHE A 115 14.25 4.48 2.45
C PHE A 115 14.45 4.42 3.96
N GLU A 116 14.02 5.46 4.66
CA GLU A 116 14.17 5.57 6.10
C GLU A 116 12.80 5.82 6.75
N LEU A 117 12.49 5.04 7.79
CA LEU A 117 11.32 5.22 8.63
C LEU A 117 11.74 6.01 9.87
N ILE A 118 11.21 7.22 10.02
CA ILE A 118 11.55 8.13 11.11
C ILE A 118 10.39 8.30 12.09
N GLU A 119 10.73 8.72 13.31
CA GLU A 119 9.76 9.06 14.34
C GLU A 119 8.88 10.24 13.88
N SER A 120 7.60 10.18 14.22
CA SER A 120 6.64 11.26 13.96
C SER A 120 5.54 11.22 15.00
N ASP A 121 4.93 12.38 15.22
CA ASP A 121 3.68 12.54 15.97
C ASP A 121 2.44 12.14 15.13
N SER A 122 2.65 11.57 13.93
CA SER A 122 1.57 11.08 13.06
C SER A 122 0.79 9.96 13.75
N ILE A 123 -0.51 10.18 13.95
CA ILE A 123 -1.42 9.22 14.58
C ILE A 123 -2.40 8.69 13.52
N CYS A 124 -2.54 7.37 13.45
CA CYS A 124 -3.52 6.67 12.62
C CYS A 124 -4.21 5.59 13.46
N ILE A 125 -5.31 5.08 12.93
CA ILE A 125 -6.03 4.01 13.59
C ILE A 125 -5.21 2.72 13.42
N PRO A 126 -4.84 2.03 14.52
CA PRO A 126 -4.02 0.82 14.41
C PRO A 126 -4.68 -0.27 13.55
N GLU A 127 -3.89 -1.04 12.79
CA GLU A 127 -4.44 -2.04 11.86
C GLU A 127 -5.24 -3.13 12.59
N LEU A 128 -4.94 -3.37 13.88
CA LEU A 128 -5.69 -4.31 14.73
C LEU A 128 -7.18 -3.97 14.85
N ILE A 129 -7.58 -2.71 14.62
CA ILE A 129 -8.98 -2.29 14.68
C ILE A 129 -9.78 -2.83 13.49
N LYS A 130 -9.16 -3.01 12.32
CA LYS A 130 -9.88 -3.52 11.13
C LYS A 130 -10.53 -4.90 11.34
N PRO A 131 -9.83 -5.93 11.87
CA PRO A 131 -10.49 -7.21 12.14
C PRO A 131 -11.56 -7.10 13.25
N ILE A 132 -11.41 -6.20 14.22
CA ILE A 132 -12.47 -5.94 15.22
C ILE A 132 -13.70 -5.36 14.52
N MET A 133 -13.51 -4.30 13.74
CA MET A 133 -14.56 -3.67 12.93
C MET A 133 -15.26 -4.67 12.01
N ALA A 134 -14.53 -5.53 11.31
CA ALA A 134 -15.12 -6.55 10.43
C ALA A 134 -16.00 -7.55 11.19
N ASN A 135 -15.55 -7.97 12.38
CA ASN A 135 -16.35 -8.84 13.24
C ASN A 135 -17.59 -8.12 13.78
N TRP A 136 -17.50 -6.83 14.09
CA TRP A 136 -18.64 -6.03 14.52
C TRP A 136 -19.68 -5.84 13.40
N ILE A 137 -19.22 -5.50 12.19
CA ILE A 137 -20.08 -5.37 11.00
C ILE A 137 -20.84 -6.68 10.73
N SER A 138 -20.16 -7.82 10.87
CA SER A 138 -20.79 -9.14 10.68
C SER A 138 -21.66 -9.60 11.86
N GLY A 139 -21.80 -8.80 12.92
CA GLY A 139 -22.61 -9.12 14.10
C GLY A 139 -22.01 -10.20 15.00
N LYS A 140 -20.72 -10.53 14.84
CA LYS A 140 -20.02 -11.53 15.65
C LYS A 140 -19.58 -10.99 17.02
N ILE A 141 -19.49 -9.68 17.15
CA ILE A 141 -19.20 -8.97 18.40
C ILE A 141 -20.21 -7.83 18.58
N SER A 142 -20.45 -7.48 19.83
CA SER A 142 -21.42 -6.45 20.25
C SER A 142 -20.87 -5.03 20.14
N ASP A 143 -21.77 -4.06 20.12
CA ASP A 143 -21.46 -2.62 20.02
C ASP A 143 -20.52 -2.15 21.13
N TRP A 144 -20.79 -2.53 22.38
CA TRP A 144 -19.91 -2.17 23.51
C TRP A 144 -18.48 -2.66 23.32
N PHE A 145 -18.28 -3.82 22.68
CA PHE A 145 -16.95 -4.37 22.46
C PHE A 145 -16.19 -3.54 21.44
N LEU A 146 -16.87 -3.05 20.39
CA LEU A 146 -16.26 -2.12 19.44
C LEU A 146 -15.86 -0.80 20.13
N ILE A 147 -16.74 -0.26 20.98
CA ILE A 147 -16.46 0.99 21.69
C ILE A 147 -15.31 0.81 22.69
N ASP A 148 -15.27 -0.29 23.43
CA ASP A 148 -14.14 -0.65 24.32
C ASP A 148 -12.83 -0.76 23.52
N ALA A 149 -12.87 -1.36 22.33
CA ALA A 149 -11.71 -1.43 21.45
C ALA A 149 -11.22 -0.05 21.00
N PHE A 150 -12.12 0.89 20.69
CA PHE A 150 -11.74 2.27 20.41
C PHE A 150 -11.08 2.92 21.62
N GLN A 151 -11.70 2.84 22.81
CA GLN A 151 -11.14 3.43 24.03
C GLN A 151 -9.76 2.87 24.39
N LYS A 152 -9.53 1.60 24.12
CA LYS A 152 -8.31 0.90 24.54
C LYS A 152 -7.15 1.03 23.55
N TYR A 153 -7.44 1.07 22.26
CA TYR A 153 -6.42 0.92 21.22
C TYR A 153 -6.38 2.09 20.23
N VAL A 154 -7.40 2.94 20.17
CA VAL A 154 -7.39 4.12 19.31
C VAL A 154 -7.01 5.33 20.16
N ASP A 155 -6.13 6.17 19.63
CA ASP A 155 -5.74 7.40 20.28
C ASP A 155 -6.95 8.34 20.44
N ASP A 156 -7.05 8.99 21.60
CA ASP A 156 -8.15 9.89 21.96
C ASP A 156 -8.24 11.10 21.00
N GLN A 157 -7.13 11.50 20.38
CA GLN A 157 -7.12 12.55 19.36
C GLN A 157 -7.83 12.13 18.06
N LEU A 158 -7.95 10.83 17.80
CA LEU A 158 -8.64 10.29 16.65
C LEU A 158 -10.10 9.99 16.96
N ILE A 159 -10.39 9.25 18.02
CA ILE A 159 -11.77 8.90 18.42
C ILE A 159 -11.92 9.09 19.92
N HIS A 160 -12.66 10.11 20.31
CA HIS A 160 -12.95 10.41 21.71
C HIS A 160 -14.31 9.84 22.10
N VAL A 161 -14.32 8.82 22.97
CA VAL A 161 -15.56 8.24 23.51
C VAL A 161 -15.89 8.92 24.84
N PRO A 162 -16.93 9.79 24.91
CA PRO A 162 -17.17 10.66 26.05
C PRO A 162 -17.94 9.99 27.20
N PHE A 163 -17.91 8.66 27.29
CA PHE A 163 -18.64 7.89 28.30
C PHE A 163 -17.86 6.63 28.72
N GLU A 164 -18.13 6.16 29.94
CA GLU A 164 -17.49 4.97 30.49
C GLU A 164 -18.39 3.74 30.32
N ILE A 165 -17.77 2.63 29.93
CA ILE A 165 -18.41 1.32 29.85
C ILE A 165 -18.00 0.49 31.07
N ASP A 166 -18.98 -0.02 31.81
CA ASP A 166 -18.79 -0.87 32.98
C ASP A 166 -19.76 -2.06 32.97
N ALA A 167 -19.60 -2.96 33.94
CA ALA A 167 -20.42 -4.17 34.04
C ALA A 167 -21.94 -3.92 34.17
N ASN A 168 -22.36 -2.70 34.50
CA ASN A 168 -23.76 -2.33 34.67
C ASN A 168 -24.39 -1.80 33.37
N ASN A 169 -23.58 -1.28 32.44
CA ASN A 169 -24.08 -0.59 31.24
C ASN A 169 -23.58 -1.19 29.90
N VAL A 170 -22.78 -2.28 29.92
CA VAL A 170 -22.26 -2.93 28.70
C VAL A 170 -23.34 -3.32 27.68
N TYR A 171 -24.58 -3.56 28.10
CA TYR A 171 -25.67 -3.93 27.20
C TYR A 171 -26.53 -2.74 26.74
N ASP A 172 -26.25 -1.54 27.25
CA ASP A 172 -27.00 -0.33 26.96
C ASP A 172 -26.36 0.48 25.84
N VAL A 173 -25.14 0.14 25.42
CA VAL A 173 -24.48 0.78 24.28
C VAL A 173 -25.16 0.33 22.99
N ASP A 174 -25.69 1.29 22.23
CA ASP A 174 -26.35 1.07 20.94
C ASP A 174 -25.62 1.82 19.83
N ILE A 175 -25.36 1.13 18.72
CA ILE A 175 -24.86 1.70 17.47
C ILE A 175 -25.88 1.40 16.37
N PRO A 176 -26.49 2.41 15.74
CA PRO A 176 -27.45 2.20 14.67
C PRO A 176 -26.85 1.41 13.50
N GLU A 177 -27.60 0.44 12.97
CA GLU A 177 -27.15 -0.47 11.91
C GLU A 177 -26.55 0.24 10.69
N TRP A 178 -27.06 1.41 10.31
CA TRP A 178 -26.55 2.15 9.15
C TRP A 178 -25.10 2.64 9.33
N VAL A 179 -24.61 2.77 10.57
CA VAL A 179 -23.23 3.17 10.89
C VAL A 179 -22.24 2.10 10.40
N LYS A 180 -22.64 0.83 10.30
CA LYS A 180 -21.79 -0.25 9.76
C LYS A 180 -21.29 0.05 8.34
N ASN A 181 -22.05 0.82 7.56
CA ASN A 181 -21.61 1.24 6.22
C ASN A 181 -20.36 2.13 6.27
N ILE A 182 -20.23 2.98 7.30
CA ILE A 182 -19.05 3.83 7.50
C ILE A 182 -17.84 2.94 7.84
N GLY A 183 -18.02 1.96 8.72
CA GLY A 183 -17.01 0.96 9.03
C GLY A 183 -16.58 0.15 7.80
N TYR A 184 -17.53 -0.24 6.95
CA TYR A 184 -17.25 -0.94 5.70
C TYR A 184 -16.41 -0.08 4.73
N TRP A 185 -16.81 1.17 4.49
CA TRP A 185 -16.03 2.08 3.64
C TRP A 185 -14.61 2.32 4.17
N TRP A 186 -14.44 2.36 5.48
CA TRP A 186 -13.13 2.53 6.08
C TRP A 186 -12.25 1.27 5.92
N ILE A 187 -12.78 0.07 6.17
CA ILE A 187 -12.04 -1.19 5.96
C ILE A 187 -11.60 -1.33 4.51
N GLU A 188 -12.48 -1.02 3.54
CA GLU A 188 -12.19 -1.08 2.11
C GLU A 188 -11.24 0.04 1.64
N GLY A 189 -10.85 0.96 2.53
CA GLY A 189 -9.99 2.10 2.21
C GLY A 189 -10.67 3.15 1.33
N ALA A 190 -12.00 3.12 1.21
CA ALA A 190 -12.78 4.12 0.49
C ALA A 190 -12.85 5.46 1.25
N ILE A 191 -12.69 5.44 2.56
CA ILE A 191 -12.45 6.63 3.39
C ILE A 191 -11.18 6.47 4.23
N SER A 192 -10.46 7.57 4.42
CA SER A 192 -9.25 7.64 5.25
C SER A 192 -9.58 7.54 6.75
N ASP A 193 -8.56 7.24 7.56
CA ASP A 193 -8.64 7.28 9.02
C ASP A 193 -9.18 8.62 9.52
N ASP A 194 -8.68 9.74 9.00
CA ASP A 194 -9.16 11.09 9.36
C ASP A 194 -10.66 11.28 9.08
N ASN A 195 -11.15 10.84 7.92
CA ASN A 195 -12.56 10.94 7.58
C ASN A 195 -13.42 10.00 8.43
N PHE A 196 -12.92 8.79 8.69
CA PHE A 196 -13.59 7.83 9.56
C PHE A 196 -13.67 8.35 11.00
N SER A 197 -12.56 8.80 11.57
CA SER A 197 -12.47 9.44 12.89
C SER A 197 -13.42 10.61 13.05
N LYS A 198 -13.46 11.52 12.08
CA LYS A 198 -14.42 12.64 12.06
C LYS A 198 -15.87 12.17 12.05
N ALA A 199 -16.19 11.15 11.26
CA ALA A 199 -17.53 10.58 11.25
C ALA A 199 -17.89 9.97 12.61
N MET A 200 -17.00 9.17 13.20
CA MET A 200 -17.23 8.55 14.51
C MET A 200 -17.42 9.58 15.63
N ASN A 201 -16.54 10.58 15.71
CA ASN A 201 -16.66 11.67 16.68
C ASN A 201 -17.98 12.44 16.51
N TYR A 202 -18.39 12.73 15.27
CA TYR A 202 -19.68 13.36 15.03
C TYR A 202 -20.86 12.52 15.56
N LEU A 203 -20.83 11.21 15.39
CA LEU A 203 -21.89 10.32 15.87
C LEU A 203 -21.94 10.23 17.40
N LEU A 204 -20.77 10.20 18.05
CA LEU A 204 -20.62 10.24 19.50
C LEU A 204 -21.11 11.58 20.06
N ASP A 205 -20.70 12.69 19.47
CA ASP A 205 -21.10 14.05 19.87
C ASP A 205 -22.61 14.29 19.74
N LYS A 206 -23.25 13.64 18.76
CA LYS A 206 -24.71 13.72 18.55
C LYS A 206 -25.50 12.70 19.38
N ASN A 207 -24.84 11.90 20.23
CA ASN A 207 -25.43 10.79 20.97
C ASN A 207 -26.20 9.83 20.05
N ILE A 208 -25.74 9.68 18.81
CA ILE A 208 -26.24 8.67 17.87
C ILE A 208 -25.63 7.31 18.22
N ILE A 209 -24.36 7.33 18.62
CA ILE A 209 -23.68 6.19 19.26
C ILE A 209 -23.58 6.50 20.75
N GLY A 210 -23.95 5.53 21.58
CA GLY A 210 -23.81 5.64 23.03
C GLY A 210 -24.99 4.98 23.72
N PHE A 211 -25.43 5.58 24.81
CA PHE A 211 -26.62 5.09 25.51
C PHE A 211 -27.87 5.70 24.88
N PRO A 212 -28.89 4.89 24.53
CA PRO A 212 -30.14 5.41 24.04
C PRO A 212 -30.74 6.34 25.08
N ALA A 213 -31.24 7.49 24.64
CA ALA A 213 -31.99 8.38 25.52
C ALA A 213 -33.18 7.59 26.12
N PRO A 214 -33.49 7.74 27.42
CA PRO A 214 -34.70 7.15 27.97
C PRO A 214 -35.86 7.65 27.13
N THR A 215 -36.62 6.72 26.53
CA THR A 215 -37.84 7.04 25.80
C THR A 215 -38.74 7.83 26.73
N GLU A 216 -38.90 9.12 26.47
CA GLU A 216 -40.00 9.90 27.03
C GLU A 216 -41.26 9.22 26.50
N ASN A 217 -41.90 8.42 27.34
CA ASN A 217 -43.20 7.86 27.03
C ASN A 217 -44.12 9.05 26.76
N GLU A 218 -44.50 9.28 25.51
CA GLU A 218 -45.60 10.17 25.17
C GLU A 218 -46.83 9.66 25.95
N ILE A 219 -47.25 10.48 26.91
CA ILE A 219 -48.38 10.23 27.81
C ILE A 219 -49.69 10.49 27.05
#